data_AF-A0A7K4DC14-F1
#
_entry.id   AF-A0A7K4DC14-F1
#
_cell.length_a   1.000
_cell.length_b   1.000
_cell.length_c   1.000
_cell.angle_alpha   90.00
_cell.angle_beta   90.00
_cell.angle_gamma   90.00
#
_symmetry.space_group_name_H-M   'P 1'
#
loop_
_entity.id
_entity.type
_entity.pdbx_description
1 polymer ?
#
loop_
_entity_poly.entity_id
_entity_poly.type
_entity_poly.pdbx_seq_one_letter_code
_entity_poly.pdbx_strand_id
1 'polypeptide(L)'
;MKERFEEKTNKYDEEILSAENNFAFAGSMKTLLAKEYLELKRSGGLGPVIIGFIGPLLGIYLIVSLFEISLGVEIDYNAIFYGSMIGFFGVMTYSWLNNFETNEFLNYQPVAVDMVIKAKLILYFLLTCFLSLAYVIGISIIRGEIDLMPLALLVALVNNVYVAGVTARFTGLKTNTMLFDVKVLSKFFLLVTPPLIVIVIASFSIKFDYLISLITLLLTLMTLIFLSIFIFGTIPKRWRNERFGI
;
A
#
# COMPACT_ATOMS: atom_id res chain seq x y z
N MET A 1 -6.52 -5.62 -45.38
CA MET A 1 -6.34 -5.76 -43.93
C MET A 1 -7.20 -4.67 -43.28
N LYS A 2 -8.42 -5.02 -42.83
CA LYS A 2 -9.37 -4.06 -42.23
C LYS A 2 -9.11 -4.10 -40.72
N GLU A 3 -8.42 -3.10 -40.20
CA GLU A 3 -8.27 -2.93 -38.76
C GLU A 3 -9.66 -2.67 -38.17
N ARG A 4 -10.11 -3.62 -37.35
CA ARG A 4 -11.39 -3.57 -36.66
C ARG A 4 -11.21 -2.68 -35.43
N PHE A 5 -11.31 -1.37 -35.62
CA PHE A 5 -11.47 -0.37 -34.54
C PHE A 5 -12.88 -0.43 -33.95
N GLU A 6 -13.36 -1.62 -33.58
CA GLU A 6 -14.57 -1.73 -32.75
C GLU A 6 -14.10 -1.63 -31.30
N GLU A 7 -14.40 -0.50 -30.65
CA GLU A 7 -14.30 -0.42 -29.19
C GLU A 7 -15.12 -1.57 -28.60
N LYS A 8 -14.44 -2.50 -27.91
CA LYS A 8 -15.11 -3.58 -27.20
C LYS A 8 -16.02 -2.97 -26.13
N THR A 9 -17.31 -2.87 -26.45
CA THR A 9 -18.32 -2.43 -25.50
C THR A 9 -18.62 -3.58 -24.55
N ASN A 10 -17.96 -3.59 -23.40
CA ASN A 10 -18.28 -4.54 -22.34
C ASN A 10 -19.56 -4.08 -21.63
N LYS A 11 -20.61 -4.91 -21.66
CA LYS A 11 -21.77 -4.72 -20.79
C LYS A 11 -21.47 -5.34 -19.43
N TYR A 12 -21.69 -4.57 -18.37
CA TYR A 12 -21.54 -5.04 -16.99
C TYR A 12 -22.89 -5.01 -16.29
N ASP A 13 -23.14 -6.01 -15.45
CA ASP A 13 -24.38 -6.09 -14.67
C ASP A 13 -24.45 -5.01 -13.58
N GLU A 14 -25.68 -4.68 -13.16
CA GLU A 14 -25.97 -3.72 -12.09
C GLU A 14 -25.61 -4.30 -10.71
N GLU A 15 -24.31 -4.26 -10.37
CA GLU A 15 -23.79 -4.82 -9.12
C GLU A 15 -23.69 -3.79 -7.97
N ILE A 16 -24.05 -2.52 -8.17
CA ILE A 16 -23.81 -1.43 -7.18
C ILE A 16 -24.49 -1.72 -5.84
N LEU A 17 -25.78 -2.08 -5.85
CA LEU A 17 -26.54 -2.35 -4.62
C LEU A 17 -25.98 -3.55 -3.85
N SER A 18 -25.53 -4.58 -4.56
CA SER A 18 -24.89 -5.75 -3.96
C SER A 18 -23.52 -5.39 -3.36
N ALA A 19 -22.73 -4.59 -4.08
CA ALA A 19 -21.44 -4.12 -3.61
C ALA A 19 -21.55 -3.19 -2.39
N GLU A 20 -22.58 -2.34 -2.30
CA GLU A 20 -22.83 -1.50 -1.13
C GLU A 20 -23.03 -2.31 0.16
N ASN A 21 -23.72 -3.44 0.07
CA ASN A 21 -23.94 -4.31 1.23
C ASN A 21 -22.62 -4.87 1.77
N ASN A 22 -21.67 -5.22 0.90
CA ASN A 22 -20.34 -5.69 1.30
C ASN A 22 -19.54 -4.62 2.04
N PHE A 23 -19.86 -3.34 1.80
CA PHE A 23 -19.17 -2.19 2.38
C PHE A 23 -20.03 -1.42 3.39
N ALA A 24 -21.06 -2.06 3.95
CA ALA A 24 -21.94 -1.45 4.95
C ALA A 24 -21.18 -0.91 6.18
N PHE A 25 -20.03 -1.50 6.53
CA PHE A 25 -19.17 -1.04 7.62
C PHE A 25 -18.62 0.38 7.41
N ALA A 26 -18.57 0.87 6.16
CA ALA A 26 -18.06 2.19 5.82
C ALA A 26 -19.11 3.31 6.02
N GLY A 27 -20.32 2.99 6.48
CA GLY A 27 -21.37 3.95 6.83
C GLY A 27 -21.73 4.86 5.66
N SER A 28 -21.54 6.17 5.82
CA SER A 28 -21.83 7.17 4.78
C SER A 28 -20.95 7.05 3.53
N MET A 29 -19.82 6.33 3.61
CA MET A 29 -18.88 6.16 2.50
C MET A 29 -19.14 4.89 1.68
N LYS A 30 -20.11 4.05 2.07
CA LYS A 30 -20.36 2.74 1.44
C LYS A 30 -20.58 2.83 -0.07
N THR A 31 -21.34 3.82 -0.53
CA THR A 31 -21.66 4.03 -1.95
C THR A 31 -20.42 4.42 -2.75
N LEU A 32 -19.62 5.35 -2.22
CA LEU A 32 -18.38 5.76 -2.86
C LEU A 32 -17.39 4.59 -2.92
N LEU A 33 -17.29 3.81 -1.84
CA LEU A 33 -16.37 2.69 -1.78
C LEU A 33 -16.80 1.52 -2.68
N ALA A 34 -18.11 1.25 -2.77
CA ALA A 34 -18.68 0.30 -3.72
C ALA A 34 -18.39 0.70 -5.17
N LYS A 35 -18.53 1.98 -5.50
CA LYS A 35 -18.14 2.53 -6.81
C LYS A 35 -16.66 2.31 -7.09
N GLU A 36 -15.77 2.72 -6.20
CA GLU A 36 -14.31 2.55 -6.35
C GLU A 36 -13.92 1.08 -6.58
N TYR A 37 -14.52 0.17 -5.80
CA TYR A 37 -14.26 -1.27 -5.94
C TYR A 37 -14.76 -1.83 -7.28
N LEU A 38 -15.98 -1.48 -7.69
CA LEU A 38 -16.55 -1.95 -8.95
C LEU A 38 -15.77 -1.43 -10.15
N GLU A 39 -15.29 -0.19 -10.11
CA GLU A 39 -14.44 0.36 -11.16
C GLU A 39 -13.09 -0.36 -11.24
N LEU A 40 -12.47 -0.65 -10.10
CA LEU A 40 -11.24 -1.45 -10.07
C LEU A 40 -11.45 -2.85 -10.64
N LYS A 41 -12.57 -3.50 -10.30
CA LYS A 41 -12.95 -4.83 -10.82
C LYS A 41 -13.19 -4.77 -12.33
N ARG A 42 -13.95 -3.78 -12.81
CA ARG A 42 -14.35 -3.64 -14.23
C ARG A 42 -13.19 -3.22 -15.14
N SER A 43 -12.28 -2.39 -14.64
CA SER A 43 -11.07 -1.98 -15.37
C SER A 43 -10.01 -3.07 -15.49
N GLY A 44 -10.18 -4.20 -14.78
CA GLY A 44 -9.16 -5.25 -14.69
C GLY A 44 -7.95 -4.84 -13.83
N GLY A 45 -8.04 -3.74 -13.09
CA GLY A 45 -6.95 -3.19 -12.29
C GLY A 45 -6.55 -4.04 -11.07
N LEU A 46 -7.38 -5.00 -10.66
CA LEU A 46 -7.05 -5.95 -9.59
C LEU A 46 -5.76 -6.73 -9.86
N GLY A 47 -5.56 -7.19 -11.09
CA GLY A 47 -4.35 -7.94 -11.48
C GLY A 47 -3.07 -7.12 -11.29
N PRO A 48 -2.95 -5.95 -11.92
CA PRO A 48 -1.83 -5.02 -11.73
C PRO A 48 -1.62 -4.61 -10.27
N VAL A 49 -2.68 -4.42 -9.49
CA VAL A 49 -2.58 -4.09 -8.06
C VAL A 49 -1.91 -5.23 -7.27
N ILE A 50 -2.35 -6.47 -7.47
CA ILE A 50 -1.82 -7.65 -6.76
C ILE A 50 -0.38 -7.93 -7.21
N ILE A 51 -0.12 -7.95 -8.52
CA ILE A 51 1.20 -8.23 -9.09
C ILE A 51 2.19 -7.10 -8.73
N GLY A 52 1.75 -5.85 -8.77
CA GLY A 52 2.59 -4.70 -8.39
C GLY A 52 2.99 -4.71 -6.92
N PHE A 53 2.23 -5.38 -6.05
CA PHE A 53 2.53 -5.53 -4.64
C PHE A 53 3.39 -6.76 -4.35
N ILE A 54 2.90 -7.95 -4.73
CA ILE A 54 3.55 -9.23 -4.42
C ILE A 54 4.76 -9.47 -5.32
N GLY A 55 4.71 -9.05 -6.58
CA GLY A 55 5.76 -9.32 -7.56
C GLY A 55 7.14 -8.85 -7.11
N PRO A 56 7.33 -7.58 -6.70
CA PRO A 56 8.61 -7.11 -6.18
C PRO A 56 9.05 -7.82 -4.89
N LEU A 57 8.11 -8.11 -3.99
CA LEU A 57 8.38 -8.81 -2.73
C LEU A 57 8.87 -10.25 -2.95
N LEU A 58 8.25 -10.98 -3.89
CA LEU A 58 8.75 -12.29 -4.34
C LEU A 58 10.07 -12.15 -5.08
N GLY A 59 10.24 -11.10 -5.88
CA GLY A 59 11.50 -10.79 -6.57
C GLY A 59 12.66 -10.65 -5.59
N ILE A 60 12.48 -9.94 -4.47
CA ILE A 60 13.50 -9.82 -3.42
C ILE A 60 13.83 -11.20 -2.84
N TYR A 61 12.83 -12.00 -2.49
CA TYR A 61 13.06 -13.34 -1.98
C TYR A 61 13.83 -14.23 -2.97
N LEU A 62 13.43 -14.22 -4.25
CA LEU A 62 14.09 -15.00 -5.30
C LEU A 62 15.53 -14.55 -5.50
N ILE A 63 15.80 -13.24 -5.54
CA ILE A 63 17.15 -12.72 -5.68
C ILE A 63 18.00 -13.15 -4.49
N VAL A 64 17.51 -12.99 -3.25
CA VAL A 64 18.23 -13.44 -2.05
C VAL A 64 18.55 -14.93 -2.12
N SER A 65 17.57 -15.76 -2.44
CA SER A 65 17.76 -17.22 -2.57
C SER A 65 18.77 -17.58 -3.65
N LEU A 66 18.76 -16.90 -4.81
CA LEU A 66 19.75 -17.11 -5.86
C LEU A 66 21.16 -16.72 -5.42
N PHE A 67 21.30 -15.64 -4.65
CA PHE A 67 22.58 -15.23 -4.09
C PHE A 67 23.11 -16.23 -3.07
N GLU A 68 22.26 -16.77 -2.19
CA GLU A 68 22.64 -17.79 -1.22
C GLU A 68 23.14 -19.07 -1.91
N ILE A 69 22.42 -19.53 -2.94
CA ILE A 69 22.81 -20.69 -3.75
C ILE A 69 24.13 -20.42 -4.49
N SER A 70 24.30 -19.22 -5.03
CA SER A 70 25.47 -18.89 -5.88
C SER A 70 26.74 -18.62 -5.08
N LEU A 71 26.63 -17.96 -3.93
CA LEU A 71 27.78 -17.59 -3.09
C LEU A 71 28.08 -18.64 -2.01
N GLY A 72 27.15 -19.55 -1.73
CA GLY A 72 27.27 -20.52 -0.64
C GLY A 72 27.29 -19.86 0.74
N VAL A 73 26.84 -18.61 0.84
CA VAL A 73 26.74 -17.84 2.09
C VAL A 73 25.27 -17.60 2.37
N GLU A 74 24.78 -18.09 3.52
CA GLU A 74 23.43 -17.79 3.99
C GLU A 74 23.33 -16.32 4.36
N ILE A 75 22.41 -15.59 3.72
CA ILE A 75 22.17 -14.18 4.02
C ILE A 75 20.95 -14.10 4.92
N ASP A 76 21.20 -13.69 6.15
CA ASP A 76 20.27 -13.83 7.24
C ASP A 76 19.18 -12.75 7.30
N TYR A 77 18.41 -12.64 6.22
CA TYR A 77 17.28 -11.73 6.10
C TYR A 77 16.05 -12.25 6.84
N ASN A 78 15.85 -11.88 8.10
CA ASN A 78 14.70 -12.40 8.85
C ASN A 78 13.32 -11.96 8.30
N ALA A 79 12.25 -12.57 8.81
CA ALA A 79 10.86 -12.23 8.47
C ALA A 79 10.51 -10.74 8.65
N ILE A 80 11.16 -10.05 9.60
CA ILE A 80 10.95 -8.62 9.87
C ILE A 80 11.49 -7.75 8.73
N PHE A 81 12.62 -8.12 8.13
CA PHE A 81 13.15 -7.45 6.95
C PHE A 81 12.13 -7.47 5.81
N TYR A 82 11.58 -8.65 5.50
CA TYR A 82 10.55 -8.81 4.48
C TYR A 82 9.26 -8.05 4.84
N GLY A 83 8.86 -8.08 6.10
CA GLY A 83 7.74 -7.27 6.62
C GLY A 83 7.94 -5.77 6.43
N SER A 84 9.17 -5.27 6.60
CA SER A 84 9.48 -3.86 6.41
C SER A 84 9.33 -3.40 4.95
N MET A 85 9.58 -4.27 3.97
CA MET A 85 9.45 -3.93 2.55
C MET A 85 8.00 -3.75 2.10
N ILE A 86 7.05 -4.38 2.79
CA ILE A 86 5.62 -4.33 2.46
C ILE A 86 5.11 -2.89 2.36
N GLY A 87 5.41 -2.04 3.34
CA GLY A 87 4.93 -0.66 3.33
C GLY A 87 5.50 0.15 2.17
N PHE A 88 6.75 -0.08 1.79
CA PHE A 88 7.38 0.58 0.66
C PHE A 88 6.73 0.18 -0.67
N PHE A 89 6.54 -1.12 -0.93
CA PHE A 89 5.87 -1.59 -2.14
C PHE A 89 4.37 -1.29 -2.17
N GLY A 90 3.79 -1.03 -1.00
CA GLY A 90 2.45 -0.47 -0.86
C GLY A 90 2.23 0.82 -1.66
N VAL A 91 3.26 1.63 -1.91
CA VAL A 91 3.12 2.84 -2.75
C VAL A 91 2.64 2.49 -4.16
N MET A 92 3.10 1.38 -4.72
CA MET A 92 2.72 0.94 -6.06
C MET A 92 1.25 0.54 -6.12
N THR A 93 0.75 -0.15 -5.10
CA THR A 93 -0.68 -0.48 -4.98
C THR A 93 -1.54 0.77 -4.93
N TYR A 94 -1.15 1.76 -4.14
CA TYR A 94 -1.86 3.05 -4.12
C TYR A 94 -1.79 3.74 -5.48
N SER A 95 -0.65 3.67 -6.18
CA SER A 95 -0.53 4.25 -7.51
C SER A 95 -1.43 3.58 -8.55
N TRP A 96 -1.50 2.24 -8.55
CA TRP A 96 -2.39 1.50 -9.43
C TRP A 96 -3.86 1.82 -9.15
N LEU A 97 -4.27 1.91 -7.87
CA LEU A 97 -5.65 2.29 -7.51
C LEU A 97 -6.08 3.67 -8.02
N ASN A 98 -5.12 4.57 -8.26
CA ASN A 98 -5.37 5.91 -8.78
C ASN A 98 -5.19 6.02 -10.31
N ASN A 99 -4.58 5.02 -10.96
CA ASN A 99 -4.25 5.09 -12.39
C ASN A 99 -5.48 4.89 -13.29
N PHE A 100 -6.44 4.08 -12.86
CA PHE A 100 -7.54 3.61 -13.72
C PHE A 100 -8.72 4.59 -13.86
N GLU A 101 -8.66 5.80 -13.27
CA GLU A 101 -9.84 6.66 -13.13
C GLU A 101 -9.62 8.12 -13.52
N THR A 102 -10.47 8.62 -14.41
CA THR A 102 -10.68 10.05 -14.66
C THR A 102 -11.74 10.60 -13.70
N ASN A 103 -11.29 11.28 -12.65
CA ASN A 103 -12.16 11.77 -11.58
C ASN A 103 -12.94 13.06 -11.93
N GLU A 104 -12.73 13.67 -13.10
CA GLU A 104 -13.25 15.00 -13.45
C GLU A 104 -14.78 15.12 -13.39
N PHE A 105 -15.51 14.03 -13.64
CA PHE A 105 -16.96 14.00 -13.57
C PHE A 105 -17.50 14.20 -12.14
N LEU A 106 -16.70 13.89 -11.12
CA LEU A 106 -17.08 14.03 -9.72
C LEU A 106 -17.19 15.51 -9.29
N ASN A 107 -16.64 16.45 -10.07
CA ASN A 107 -16.83 17.89 -9.82
C ASN A 107 -18.30 18.31 -9.86
N TYR A 108 -19.14 17.57 -10.59
CA TYR A 108 -20.58 17.87 -10.71
C TYR A 108 -21.41 17.17 -9.64
N GLN A 109 -20.77 16.38 -8.77
CA GLN A 109 -21.41 15.66 -7.68
C GLN A 109 -21.05 16.30 -6.34
N PRO A 110 -21.87 16.13 -5.28
CA PRO A 110 -21.57 16.63 -3.94
C PRO A 110 -20.49 15.77 -3.25
N VAL A 111 -19.39 15.48 -3.94
CA VAL A 111 -18.26 14.67 -3.48
C VAL A 111 -16.99 15.53 -3.49
N ALA A 112 -16.20 15.46 -2.42
CA ALA A 112 -14.93 16.18 -2.31
C ALA A 112 -13.75 15.22 -2.54
N VAL A 113 -12.60 15.77 -2.96
CA VAL A 113 -11.38 14.98 -3.26
C VAL A 113 -10.92 14.17 -2.05
N ASP A 114 -11.03 14.73 -0.83
CA ASP A 114 -10.65 14.01 0.39
C ASP A 114 -11.52 12.77 0.66
N MET A 115 -12.79 12.80 0.25
CA MET A 115 -13.69 11.66 0.39
C MET A 115 -13.28 10.52 -0.54
N VAL A 116 -12.91 10.82 -1.79
CA VAL A 116 -12.40 9.81 -2.73
C VAL A 116 -11.07 9.24 -2.25
N ILE A 117 -10.15 10.10 -1.78
CA ILE A 117 -8.89 9.64 -1.19
C ILE A 117 -9.13 8.68 -0.03
N LYS A 118 -10.08 8.99 0.87
CA LYS A 118 -10.45 8.09 1.98
C LYS A 118 -11.02 6.76 1.48
N ALA A 119 -11.91 6.78 0.49
CA ALA A 119 -12.48 5.56 -0.08
C ALA A 119 -11.38 4.67 -0.69
N LYS A 120 -10.48 5.26 -1.49
CA LYS A 120 -9.33 4.54 -2.06
C LYS A 120 -8.36 4.03 -0.99
N LEU A 121 -8.14 4.77 0.09
CA LEU A 121 -7.33 4.31 1.22
C LEU A 121 -7.97 3.12 1.95
N ILE A 122 -9.29 3.10 2.15
CA ILE A 122 -9.95 1.95 2.76
C ILE A 122 -9.83 0.74 1.82
N LEU A 123 -10.07 0.91 0.52
CA LEU A 123 -9.91 -0.16 -0.46
C LEU A 123 -8.47 -0.67 -0.52
N TYR A 124 -7.51 0.25 -0.49
CA TYR A 124 -6.10 -0.03 -0.35
C TYR A 124 -5.80 -0.90 0.89
N PHE A 125 -6.32 -0.54 2.06
CA PHE A 125 -6.08 -1.30 3.29
C PHE A 125 -6.72 -2.68 3.25
N LEU A 126 -7.92 -2.82 2.70
CA LEU A 126 -8.56 -4.12 2.51
C LEU A 126 -7.70 -5.06 1.65
N LEU A 127 -7.21 -4.55 0.51
CA LEU A 127 -6.37 -5.34 -0.40
C LEU A 127 -5.00 -5.64 0.23
N THR A 128 -4.30 -4.62 0.69
CA THR A 128 -2.93 -4.77 1.19
C THR A 128 -2.86 -5.53 2.51
N CYS A 129 -3.86 -5.45 3.39
CA CYS A 129 -3.87 -6.23 4.64
C CYS A 129 -3.87 -7.73 4.34
N PHE A 130 -4.75 -8.18 3.44
CA PHE A 130 -4.81 -9.59 3.03
C PHE A 130 -3.51 -10.05 2.36
N LEU A 131 -2.98 -9.27 1.42
CA LEU A 131 -1.75 -9.60 0.71
C LEU A 131 -0.53 -9.61 1.64
N SER A 132 -0.46 -8.67 2.58
CA SER A 132 0.61 -8.58 3.59
C SER A 132 0.60 -9.81 4.50
N LEU A 133 -0.58 -10.19 4.99
CA LEU A 133 -0.77 -11.37 5.83
C LEU A 133 -0.31 -12.64 5.10
N ALA A 134 -0.78 -12.84 3.86
CA ALA A 134 -0.41 -13.99 3.05
C ALA A 134 1.10 -14.07 2.81
N TYR A 135 1.74 -12.93 2.50
CA TYR A 135 3.17 -12.87 2.24
C TYR A 135 4.01 -13.12 3.50
N VAL A 136 3.70 -12.47 4.62
CA VAL A 136 4.47 -12.64 5.88
C VAL A 136 4.33 -14.05 6.43
N ILE A 137 3.13 -14.65 6.38
CA ILE A 137 2.94 -16.04 6.79
C ILE A 137 3.73 -16.97 5.87
N GLY A 138 3.63 -16.77 4.55
CA GLY A 138 4.37 -17.56 3.56
C GLY A 138 5.87 -17.52 3.79
N ILE A 139 6.46 -16.34 3.98
CA ILE A 139 7.91 -16.20 4.18
C ILE A 139 8.37 -16.78 5.52
N SER A 140 7.56 -16.62 6.58
CA SER A 140 7.89 -17.14 7.90
C SER A 140 7.91 -18.67 7.92
N ILE A 141 6.98 -19.31 7.19
CA ILE A 141 6.96 -20.78 7.04
C ILE A 141 8.15 -21.26 6.22
N ILE A 142 8.43 -20.61 5.08
CA ILE A 142 9.53 -20.98 4.19
C ILE A 142 10.89 -20.88 4.88
N ARG A 143 11.08 -19.85 5.72
CA ARG A 143 12.32 -19.64 6.49
C ARG A 143 12.36 -20.38 7.84
N GLY A 144 11.25 -20.94 8.30
CA GLY A 144 11.15 -21.57 9.62
C GLY A 144 11.20 -20.59 10.80
N GLU A 145 10.97 -19.30 10.57
CA GLU A 145 11.06 -18.22 11.57
C GLU A 145 9.68 -17.86 12.17
N ILE A 146 8.96 -18.87 12.69
CA ILE A 146 7.59 -18.68 13.20
C ILE A 146 7.57 -17.75 14.43
N ASP A 147 8.64 -17.75 15.24
CA ASP A 147 8.75 -16.92 16.44
C ASP A 147 8.75 -15.43 16.12
N LEU A 148 9.30 -15.03 14.97
CA LEU A 148 9.37 -13.63 14.53
C LEU A 148 8.12 -13.20 13.75
N MET A 149 7.26 -14.13 13.36
CA MET A 149 6.07 -13.88 12.53
C MET A 149 5.13 -12.81 13.11
N PRO A 150 4.77 -12.82 14.41
CA PRO A 150 3.86 -11.80 14.96
C PRO A 150 4.46 -10.39 14.88
N LEU A 151 5.76 -10.28 15.14
CA LEU A 151 6.48 -9.01 15.08
C LEU A 151 6.64 -8.53 13.63
N ALA A 152 6.97 -9.42 12.70
CA ALA A 152 7.04 -9.13 11.28
C ALA A 152 5.69 -8.66 10.71
N LEU A 153 4.58 -9.29 11.13
CA LEU A 153 3.23 -8.90 10.73
C LEU A 153 2.87 -7.50 11.25
N LEU A 154 3.19 -7.23 12.51
CA LEU A 154 2.93 -5.92 13.11
C LEU A 154 3.75 -4.83 12.40
N VAL A 155 5.04 -5.09 12.13
CA VAL A 155 5.90 -4.19 11.34
C VAL A 155 5.32 -3.95 9.96
N ALA A 156 4.88 -5.00 9.27
CA ALA A 156 4.27 -4.90 7.95
C ALA A 156 3.02 -4.01 7.95
N LEU A 157 2.08 -4.26 8.87
CA LEU A 157 0.83 -3.51 8.94
C LEU A 157 1.06 -2.05 9.31
N VAL A 158 1.86 -1.77 10.34
CA VAL A 158 2.15 -0.39 10.77
C VAL A 158 2.89 0.37 9.69
N ASN A 159 3.90 -0.24 9.07
CA ASN A 159 4.64 0.41 8.01
C ASN A 159 3.75 0.67 6.78
N ASN A 160 2.91 -0.29 6.40
CA ASN A 160 1.94 -0.14 5.31
C ASN A 160 0.97 1.02 5.57
N VAL A 161 0.43 1.13 6.78
CA VAL A 161 -0.45 2.23 7.20
C VAL A 161 0.26 3.58 7.16
N TYR A 162 1.49 3.65 7.65
CA TYR A 162 2.28 4.88 7.62
C TYR A 162 2.60 5.33 6.19
N VAL A 163 3.19 4.46 5.37
CA VAL A 163 3.63 4.80 4.01
C VAL A 163 2.43 5.14 3.11
N ALA A 164 1.31 4.42 3.25
CA ALA A 164 0.08 4.76 2.53
C ALA A 164 -0.46 6.14 2.92
N GLY A 165 -0.46 6.47 4.21
CA GLY A 165 -0.85 7.79 4.70
C GLY A 165 0.06 8.91 4.16
N VAL A 166 1.39 8.71 4.20
CA VAL A 166 2.37 9.65 3.64
C VAL A 166 2.10 9.85 2.16
N THR A 167 1.93 8.77 1.40
CA THR A 167 1.68 8.80 -0.04
C THR A 167 0.40 9.59 -0.34
N ALA A 168 -0.73 9.19 0.25
CA ALA A 168 -2.02 9.85 0.05
C ALA A 168 -2.00 11.34 0.46
N ARG A 169 -1.26 11.69 1.52
CA ARG A 169 -1.07 13.08 1.90
C ARG A 169 -0.30 13.85 0.84
N PHE A 170 0.77 13.29 0.28
CA PHE A 170 1.65 14.01 -0.65
C PHE A 170 1.14 14.08 -2.08
N THR A 171 0.50 13.01 -2.55
CA THR A 171 0.17 12.82 -3.96
C THR A 171 -1.34 12.83 -4.23
N GLY A 172 -2.16 12.55 -3.22
CA GLY A 172 -3.61 12.48 -3.34
C GLY A 172 -4.02 11.50 -4.44
N LEU A 173 -4.93 11.94 -5.32
CA LEU A 173 -5.38 11.14 -6.47
C LEU A 173 -4.39 11.14 -7.64
N LYS A 174 -3.42 12.06 -7.67
CA LYS A 174 -2.49 12.24 -8.81
C LYS A 174 -1.13 11.60 -8.50
N THR A 175 -1.13 10.32 -8.12
CA THR A 175 0.07 9.57 -7.70
C THR A 175 1.17 9.60 -8.75
N ASN A 176 0.85 9.19 -9.98
CA ASN A 176 1.84 9.05 -11.04
C ASN A 176 2.47 10.40 -11.36
N THR A 177 1.70 11.48 -11.48
CA THR A 177 2.28 12.80 -11.79
C THR A 177 3.05 13.40 -10.61
N MET A 178 2.51 13.36 -9.39
CA MET A 178 3.13 14.04 -8.25
C MET A 178 4.38 13.32 -7.73
N LEU A 179 4.48 11.99 -7.88
CA LEU A 179 5.71 11.27 -7.49
C LEU A 179 6.90 11.56 -8.41
N PHE A 180 6.67 12.07 -9.63
CA PHE A 180 7.75 12.53 -10.52
C PHE A 180 8.18 13.98 -10.26
N ASP A 181 7.45 14.75 -9.43
CA ASP A 181 7.92 16.06 -8.98
C ASP A 181 9.02 15.86 -7.93
N VAL A 182 10.23 16.34 -8.26
CA VAL A 182 11.42 16.26 -7.40
C VAL A 182 11.11 16.76 -5.98
N LYS A 183 10.36 17.86 -5.82
CA LYS A 183 10.05 18.42 -4.49
C LYS A 183 9.18 17.48 -3.65
N VAL A 184 8.21 16.83 -4.28
CA VAL A 184 7.31 15.90 -3.61
C VAL A 184 8.05 14.60 -3.31
N LEU A 185 8.80 14.08 -4.28
CA LEU A 185 9.60 12.87 -4.16
C LEU A 185 10.65 13.00 -3.05
N SER A 186 11.39 14.11 -2.98
CA SER A 186 12.38 14.33 -1.92
C SER A 186 11.75 14.35 -0.52
N LYS A 187 10.59 14.99 -0.36
CA LYS A 187 9.86 14.99 0.93
C LYS A 187 9.36 13.61 1.31
N PHE A 188 8.82 12.87 0.32
CA PHE A 188 8.39 11.49 0.50
C PHE A 188 9.56 10.60 0.96
N PHE A 189 10.69 10.68 0.25
CA PHE A 189 11.90 9.91 0.57
C PHE A 189 12.45 10.24 1.96
N LEU A 190 12.52 11.53 2.32
CA LEU A 190 12.98 11.97 3.63
C LEU A 190 12.11 11.43 4.78
N LEU A 191 10.82 11.17 4.54
CA LEU A 191 9.89 10.69 5.56
C LEU A 191 9.79 9.16 5.63
N VAL A 192 9.98 8.46 4.52
CA VAL A 192 9.81 7.00 4.46
C VAL A 192 11.15 6.28 4.69
N THR A 193 12.24 6.80 4.16
CA THR A 193 13.54 6.13 4.21
C THR A 193 14.12 6.00 5.62
N PRO A 194 14.13 7.04 6.48
CA PRO A 194 14.75 6.90 7.80
C PRO A 194 14.09 5.85 8.70
N PRO A 195 12.75 5.79 8.84
CA PRO A 195 12.12 4.71 9.59
C PRO A 195 12.41 3.33 9.00
N LEU A 196 12.45 3.22 7.66
CA LEU A 196 12.76 1.96 6.99
C LEU A 196 14.19 1.49 7.32
N ILE A 197 15.17 2.39 7.28
CA ILE A 197 16.56 2.09 7.65
C ILE A 197 16.63 1.61 9.10
N VAL A 198 15.94 2.28 10.03
CA VAL A 198 15.94 1.88 11.45
C VAL A 198 15.34 0.47 11.62
N ILE A 199 14.22 0.16 10.96
CA ILE A 199 13.60 -1.17 11.02
C ILE A 199 14.54 -2.23 10.44
N VAL A 200 15.20 -1.96 9.32
CA VAL A 200 16.14 -2.89 8.67
C VAL A 200 17.37 -3.13 9.54
N ILE A 201 17.97 -2.09 10.10
CA ILE A 201 19.12 -2.23 11.01
C ILE A 201 18.71 -3.02 12.26
N ALA A 202 17.55 -2.70 12.86
CA ALA A 202 17.05 -3.42 14.02
C ALA A 202 16.74 -4.88 13.69
N SER A 203 16.23 -5.17 12.49
CA SER A 203 16.01 -6.53 12.00
C SER A 203 17.31 -7.35 12.01
N PHE A 204 18.43 -6.83 11.48
CA PHE A 204 19.71 -7.55 11.54
C PHE A 204 20.30 -7.63 12.95
N SER A 205 20.05 -6.62 13.78
CA SER A 205 20.60 -6.55 15.13
C SER A 205 19.97 -7.54 16.11
N ILE A 206 18.82 -8.16 15.77
CA ILE A 206 18.09 -9.09 16.64
C ILE A 206 18.94 -10.28 17.10
N LYS A 207 19.85 -10.77 16.24
CA LYS A 207 20.72 -11.90 16.59
C LYS A 207 21.83 -11.56 17.55
N PHE A 208 22.27 -10.30 17.58
CA PHE A 208 23.32 -9.83 18.48
C PHE A 208 22.72 -9.48 19.84
N ASP A 209 21.71 -8.59 19.84
CA ASP A 209 21.06 -8.08 21.05
C ASP A 209 19.54 -8.04 20.87
N TYR A 210 18.86 -9.09 21.34
CA TYR A 210 17.41 -9.22 21.21
C TYR A 210 16.65 -8.07 21.88
N LEU A 211 17.02 -7.69 23.11
CA LEU A 211 16.30 -6.68 23.89
C LEU A 211 16.40 -5.28 23.27
N ILE A 212 17.60 -4.86 22.85
CA ILE A 212 17.83 -3.54 22.26
C ILE A 212 17.08 -3.44 20.93
N SER A 213 17.14 -4.50 20.11
CA SER A 213 16.47 -4.55 18.82
C SER A 213 14.95 -4.52 18.96
N LEU A 214 14.41 -5.26 19.94
CA LEU A 214 12.97 -5.27 20.23
C LEU A 214 12.49 -3.90 20.72
N ILE A 215 13.21 -3.25 21.64
CA ILE A 215 12.87 -1.90 22.12
C ILE A 215 12.92 -0.90 20.96
N THR A 216 13.95 -0.98 20.11
CA THR A 216 14.11 -0.10 18.95
C THR A 216 12.96 -0.27 17.96
N LEU A 217 12.56 -1.52 17.68
CA LEU A 217 11.41 -1.82 16.81
C LEU A 217 10.12 -1.27 17.41
N LEU A 218 9.82 -1.56 18.67
CA LEU A 218 8.59 -1.08 19.31
C LEU A 218 8.52 0.44 19.36
N LEU A 219 9.63 1.12 19.68
CA LEU A 219 9.70 2.59 19.69
C LEU A 219 9.47 3.16 18.28
N THR A 220 10.07 2.54 17.26
CA THR A 220 9.87 2.94 15.86
C THR A 220 8.42 2.76 15.45
N LEU A 221 7.80 1.63 15.79
CA LEU A 221 6.40 1.34 15.47
C LEU A 221 5.44 2.29 16.18
N MET A 222 5.68 2.61 17.45
CA MET A 222 4.90 3.63 18.17
C MET A 222 5.01 5.00 17.50
N THR A 223 6.22 5.38 17.09
CA THR A 223 6.46 6.63 16.37
C THR A 223 5.72 6.66 15.03
N LEU A 224 5.76 5.56 14.28
CA LEU A 224 5.05 5.44 13.01
C LEU A 224 3.54 5.52 13.16
N ILE A 225 2.96 4.86 14.17
CA ILE A 225 1.53 4.95 14.48
C ILE A 225 1.15 6.39 14.82
N PHE A 226 1.91 7.05 15.70
CA PHE A 226 1.65 8.43 16.10
C PHE A 226 1.70 9.38 14.89
N LEU A 227 2.75 9.28 14.06
CA LEU A 227 2.87 10.07 12.84
C LEU A 227 1.74 9.76 11.85
N SER A 228 1.33 8.50 11.75
CA SER A 228 0.25 8.07 10.87
C SER A 228 -1.08 8.74 11.26
N ILE A 229 -1.44 8.73 12.55
CA ILE A 229 -2.64 9.42 13.07
C ILE A 229 -2.60 10.91 12.70
N PHE A 230 -1.46 11.56 12.90
CA PHE A 230 -1.28 12.96 12.54
C PHE A 230 -1.48 13.18 11.03
N ILE A 231 -0.83 12.35 10.20
CA ILE A 231 -0.90 12.43 8.74
C ILE A 231 -2.34 12.26 8.25
N PHE A 232 -3.07 11.25 8.71
CA PHE A 232 -4.47 11.04 8.31
C PHE A 232 -5.37 12.23 8.70
N GLY A 233 -5.13 12.84 9.87
CA GLY A 233 -5.84 14.06 10.27
C GLY A 233 -5.57 15.28 9.36
N THR A 234 -4.45 15.31 8.65
CA THR A 234 -4.12 16.39 7.70
C THR A 234 -4.66 16.20 6.29
N ILE A 235 -5.06 14.98 5.90
CA ILE A 235 -5.55 14.69 4.53
C ILE A 235 -6.74 15.57 4.16
N PRO A 236 -7.81 15.70 4.98
CA PRO A 236 -8.95 16.54 4.64
C PRO A 236 -8.55 18.02 4.51
N LYS A 237 -7.67 18.51 5.38
CA LYS A 237 -7.23 19.91 5.36
C LYS A 237 -6.52 20.28 4.07
N ARG A 238 -5.78 19.33 3.48
CA ARG A 238 -5.05 19.56 2.23
C ARG A 238 -5.94 19.44 1.00
N TRP A 239 -6.82 18.44 0.96
CA TRP A 239 -7.50 18.05 -0.28
C TRP A 239 -8.96 18.48 -0.38
N ARG A 240 -9.61 18.94 0.70
CA ARG A 240 -11.04 19.25 0.70
C ARG A 240 -11.46 20.34 -0.30
N ASN A 241 -10.59 21.32 -0.55
CA ASN A 241 -10.89 22.46 -1.43
C ASN A 241 -10.35 22.29 -2.85
N GLU A 242 -9.69 21.17 -3.13
CA GLU A 242 -9.15 20.87 -4.45
C GLU A 242 -10.26 20.40 -5.39
N ARG A 243 -10.09 20.65 -6.70
CA ARG A 243 -10.99 20.16 -7.75
C ARG A 243 -10.48 18.85 -8.33
N PHE A 244 -11.38 18.06 -8.91
CA PHE A 244 -11.00 16.90 -9.70
C PHE A 244 -10.56 17.37 -11.10
N GLY A 245 -9.39 16.96 -11.61
CA GLY A 245 -8.84 17.53 -12.86
C GLY A 245 -7.84 18.66 -12.61
N ILE A 246 -7.33 19.30 -13.68
CA ILE A 246 -6.29 20.34 -13.62
C ILE A 246 -6.78 21.55 -12.82
#